data_AF-A0A7W8WZD8-F1
#
_entry.id   AF-A0A7W8WZD8-F1
#
_cell.length_a   1.000
_cell.length_b   1.000
_cell.length_c   1.000
_cell.angle_alpha   90.00
_cell.angle_beta   90.00
_cell.angle_gamma   90.00
#
_symmetry.space_group_name_H-M   'P 1'
#
loop_
_entity.id
_entity.type
_entity.pdbx_description
1 polymer ?
#
loop_
_entity_poly.entity_id
_entity_poly.type
_entity_poly.pdbx_seq_one_letter_code
_entity_poly.pdbx_strand_id
1 'polypeptide(L)'
;MAIAEGLALKTLDPLQTTLYQLALTWHRKLKQPLIIMHDEQTALTEPLLKMLLKVANEGTPRGFNLPNYKFPLVDVKHIDSKTDPRIQLADITAGFTRQVAECALAGTAADKRLRQVRRLIHFNSIWGDGKSWEQIRPREIFVA
;
A
#
# COMPACT_ATOMS: atom_id res chain seq x y z
N MET A 1 -16.95 18.95 12.91
CA MET A 1 -16.00 20.03 12.57
C MET A 1 -14.82 19.61 11.69
N ALA A 2 -14.50 18.33 11.46
CA ALA A 2 -13.45 17.95 10.48
C ALA A 2 -13.94 17.92 9.00
N ILE A 3 -15.25 17.79 8.79
CA ILE A 3 -15.87 17.68 7.44
C ILE A 3 -15.94 19.05 6.75
N ALA A 4 -16.14 20.12 7.52
CA ALA A 4 -16.23 21.49 7.00
C ALA A 4 -14.87 22.09 6.60
N GLU A 5 -13.77 21.55 7.13
CA GLU A 5 -12.41 22.05 6.90
C GLU A 5 -11.72 21.40 5.69
N GLY A 6 -12.42 20.59 4.88
CA GLY A 6 -11.84 19.95 3.69
C GLY A 6 -10.85 18.81 3.97
N LEU A 7 -10.50 18.57 5.24
CA LEU A 7 -9.73 17.40 5.69
C LEU A 7 -10.41 16.07 5.29
N ALA A 8 -11.74 16.07 5.17
CA ALA A 8 -12.53 14.89 4.81
C ALA A 8 -12.44 14.46 3.33
N LEU A 9 -11.99 15.31 2.40
CA LEU A 9 -11.80 14.90 1.00
C LEU A 9 -10.54 14.02 0.82
N LYS A 10 -9.54 14.13 1.72
CA LYS A 10 -8.42 13.19 1.81
C LYS A 10 -8.80 11.85 2.48
N THR A 11 -9.98 11.75 3.08
CA THR A 11 -10.43 10.54 3.80
C THR A 11 -10.73 9.35 2.87
N LEU A 12 -10.85 9.59 1.56
CA LEU A 12 -10.97 8.53 0.55
C LEU A 12 -9.64 8.16 -0.12
N ASP A 13 -8.52 8.79 0.27
CA ASP A 13 -7.21 8.38 -0.22
C ASP A 13 -6.82 7.05 0.45
N PRO A 14 -6.72 5.94 -0.31
CA PRO A 14 -6.42 4.63 0.25
C PRO A 14 -4.96 4.51 0.67
N LEU A 15 -4.11 5.52 0.45
CA LEU A 15 -2.68 5.44 0.75
C LEU A 15 -2.42 5.07 2.20
N GLN A 16 -3.15 5.68 3.15
CA GLN A 16 -2.96 5.45 4.59
C GLN A 16 -3.24 4.00 4.98
N THR A 17 -4.40 3.49 4.54
CA THR A 17 -4.82 2.12 4.81
C THR A 17 -3.95 1.11 4.06
N THR A 18 -3.47 1.47 2.87
CA THR A 18 -2.55 0.65 2.07
C THR A 18 -1.19 0.52 2.76
N LEU A 19 -0.60 1.61 3.25
CA LEU A 19 0.69 1.57 3.96
C LEU A 19 0.60 0.74 5.25
N TYR A 20 -0.48 0.91 6.02
CA TYR A 20 -0.72 0.09 7.21
C TYR A 20 -0.79 -1.41 6.87
N GLN A 21 -1.62 -1.78 5.88
CA GLN A 21 -1.82 -3.17 5.49
C GLN A 21 -0.54 -3.78 4.91
N LEU A 22 0.20 -3.02 4.10
CA LEU A 22 1.49 -3.44 3.55
C LEU A 22 2.49 -3.76 4.66
N ALA A 23 2.63 -2.85 5.63
CA ALA A 23 3.54 -3.03 6.74
C ALA A 23 3.13 -4.21 7.64
N LEU A 24 1.83 -4.36 7.94
CA LEU A 24 1.33 -5.50 8.69
C LEU A 24 1.63 -6.82 7.98
N THR A 25 1.39 -6.90 6.67
CA THR A 25 1.68 -8.10 5.86
C THR A 25 3.17 -8.45 5.89
N TRP A 26 4.06 -7.48 5.70
CA TRP A 26 5.50 -7.72 5.78
C TRP A 26 5.96 -8.10 7.18
N HIS A 27 5.39 -7.48 8.22
CA HIS A 27 5.75 -7.84 9.60
C HIS A 27 5.31 -9.26 9.93
N ARG A 28 4.11 -9.67 9.49
CA ARG A 28 3.64 -11.05 9.66
C ARG A 28 4.59 -12.06 9.01
N LYS A 29 5.16 -11.73 7.86
CA LYS A 29 6.12 -12.59 7.14
C LYS A 29 7.49 -12.63 7.78
N LEU A 30 8.06 -11.46 8.09
CA LEU A 30 9.44 -11.36 8.55
C LEU A 30 9.58 -11.53 10.07
N LYS A 31 8.50 -11.25 10.82
CA LYS A 31 8.49 -11.14 12.29
C LYS A 31 9.54 -10.18 12.84
N GLN A 32 9.88 -9.14 12.07
CA GLN A 32 10.86 -8.11 12.43
C GLN A 32 10.21 -6.72 12.52
N PRO A 33 10.78 -5.79 13.31
CA PRO A 33 10.47 -4.37 13.21
C PRO A 33 10.70 -3.84 11.80
N LEU A 34 9.84 -2.92 11.35
CA LEU A 34 9.88 -2.41 9.98
C LEU A 34 10.05 -0.89 9.92
N ILE A 35 10.75 -0.43 8.89
CA ILE A 35 10.76 0.95 8.43
C ILE A 35 10.21 0.95 7.01
N ILE A 36 9.24 1.80 6.72
CA ILE A 36 8.77 2.02 5.35
C ILE A 36 9.61 3.14 4.74
N MET A 37 10.10 2.92 3.52
CA MET A 37 10.71 3.96 2.70
C MET A 37 9.74 4.27 1.57
N HIS A 38 9.39 5.53 1.42
CA HIS A 38 8.40 5.99 0.45
C HIS A 38 8.96 7.20 -0.29
N ASP A 39 8.64 7.34 -1.57
CA ASP A 39 8.98 8.55 -2.33
C ASP A 39 8.29 9.78 -1.70
N GLU A 40 8.78 10.98 -1.97
CA GLU A 40 8.16 12.19 -1.44
C GLU A 40 6.72 12.32 -1.93
N GLN A 41 5.76 12.30 -1.01
CA GLN A 41 4.34 12.42 -1.32
C GLN A 41 3.68 13.49 -0.45
N THR A 42 3.18 14.54 -1.10
CA THR A 42 2.55 15.70 -0.42
C THR A 42 1.30 15.33 0.39
N ALA A 43 0.66 14.20 0.09
CA ALA A 43 -0.48 13.68 0.84
C ALA A 43 -0.08 13.03 2.19
N LEU A 44 1.14 12.53 2.34
CA LEU A 44 1.66 11.89 3.55
C LEU A 44 2.23 12.93 4.52
N THR A 45 1.34 13.66 5.18
CA THR A 45 1.78 14.70 6.12
C THR A 45 2.33 14.12 7.43
N GLU A 46 3.19 14.86 8.11
CA GLU A 46 3.73 14.50 9.43
C GLU A 46 2.67 14.07 10.46
N PRO A 47 1.52 14.77 10.63
CA PRO A 47 0.46 14.29 11.52
C PRO A 47 -0.11 12.93 11.15
N LEU A 48 -0.19 12.63 9.85
CA LEU A 48 -0.71 11.36 9.33
C LEU A 48 0.30 10.23 9.55
N LEU A 49 1.59 10.48 9.35
CA LEU A 49 2.65 9.52 9.68
C LEU A 49 2.66 9.18 11.17
N LYS A 50 2.55 10.19 12.04
CA LYS A 50 2.43 9.98 13.49
C LYS A 50 1.20 9.17 13.87
N MET A 51 0.06 9.43 13.22
CA MET A 51 -1.16 8.66 13.42
C MET A 51 -0.97 7.19 13.00
N LEU A 52 -0.35 6.95 11.84
CA LEU A 52 -0.06 5.61 11.34
C LEU A 52 0.85 4.83 12.30
N LEU A 53 1.94 5.45 12.76
CA LEU A 53 2.87 4.86 13.75
C LEU A 53 2.14 4.54 15.05
N LYS A 54 1.31 5.46 15.54
CA LYS A 54 0.52 5.25 16.76
C LYS A 54 -0.44 4.08 16.61
N VAL A 55 -1.22 4.03 15.53
CA VAL A 55 -2.19 2.95 15.29
C VAL A 55 -1.48 1.60 15.13
N ALA A 56 -0.32 1.54 14.47
CA ALA A 56 0.45 0.32 14.31
C ALA A 56 1.01 -0.22 15.63
N ASN A 57 1.54 0.65 16.50
CA ASN A 57 2.22 0.24 17.73
C ASN A 57 1.24 0.11 18.92
N GLU A 58 0.28 1.01 19.06
CA GLU A 58 -0.62 1.07 20.21
C GLU A 58 -1.95 0.34 19.95
N GLY A 59 -2.30 0.12 18.67
CA GLY A 59 -3.56 -0.45 18.23
C GLY A 59 -4.60 0.60 17.82
N THR A 60 -5.75 0.13 17.32
CA THR A 60 -6.86 1.00 16.92
C THR A 60 -7.52 1.64 18.15
N PRO A 61 -8.00 2.90 18.07
CA PRO A 61 -8.69 3.55 19.18
C PRO A 61 -9.87 2.71 19.71
N ARG A 62 -10.06 2.72 21.03
CA ARG A 62 -11.19 2.04 21.69
C ARG A 62 -12.50 2.64 21.16
N GLY A 63 -13.43 1.79 20.72
CA GLY A 63 -14.73 2.20 20.16
C GLY A 63 -14.87 2.00 18.65
N PHE A 64 -13.79 1.70 17.93
CA PHE A 64 -13.86 1.24 16.55
C PHE A 64 -13.94 -0.28 16.50
N ASN A 65 -14.89 -0.81 15.73
CA ASN A 65 -15.06 -2.25 15.53
C ASN A 65 -14.08 -2.78 14.46
N LEU A 66 -12.79 -2.48 14.64
CA LEU A 66 -11.71 -2.82 13.72
C LEU A 66 -10.77 -3.85 14.37
N PRO A 67 -10.13 -4.72 13.57
CA PRO A 67 -9.11 -5.63 14.09
C PRO A 67 -7.98 -4.86 14.79
N ASN A 68 -7.75 -5.15 16.06
CA ASN A 68 -6.74 -4.48 16.88
C ASN A 68 -5.35 -5.12 16.71
N TYR A 69 -4.81 -5.09 15.48
CA TYR A 69 -3.47 -5.61 15.22
C TYR A 69 -2.41 -4.62 15.69
N LYS A 70 -1.40 -5.15 16.38
CA LYS A 70 -0.24 -4.39 16.85
C LYS A 70 1.02 -4.99 16.27
N PHE A 71 1.91 -4.14 15.77
CA PHE A 71 3.21 -4.54 15.26
C PHE A 71 4.22 -3.39 15.34
N PRO A 72 5.52 -3.70 15.48
CA PRO A 72 6.59 -2.70 15.57
C PRO A 72 6.86 -2.03 14.22
N LEU A 73 6.06 -1.03 13.87
CA LEU A 73 6.37 -0.09 12.80
C LEU A 73 7.23 1.04 13.39
N VAL A 74 8.52 1.03 13.06
CA VAL A 74 9.51 1.94 13.64
C VAL A 74 9.38 3.33 13.05
N ASP A 75 9.25 3.42 11.73
CA ASP A 75 9.24 4.71 11.03
C ASP A 75 8.65 4.59 9.61
N VAL A 76 8.25 5.73 9.06
CA VAL A 76 7.92 5.91 7.63
C VAL A 76 8.71 7.11 7.12
N LYS A 77 9.68 6.85 6.26
CA LYS A 77 10.62 7.86 5.75
C LYS A 77 10.27 8.26 4.34
N HIS A 78 10.17 9.58 4.13
CA HIS A 78 10.23 10.16 2.79
C HIS A 78 11.67 10.19 2.29
N ILE A 79 11.86 9.75 1.06
CA ILE A 79 13.16 9.61 0.42
C ILE A 79 13.06 10.17 -0.99
N ASP A 80 14.02 11.02 -1.38
CA ASP A 80 14.12 11.51 -2.76
C ASP A 80 14.49 10.37 -3.72
N SER A 81 13.56 10.03 -4.61
CA SER A 81 13.74 9.01 -5.65
C SER A 81 14.99 9.20 -6.52
N LYS A 82 15.50 10.42 -6.68
CA LYS A 82 16.72 10.68 -7.47
C LYS A 82 17.99 10.20 -6.78
N THR A 83 17.94 10.00 -5.47
CA THR A 83 19.12 9.72 -4.64
C THR A 83 19.13 8.32 -4.04
N ASP A 84 18.00 7.61 -4.04
CA ASP A 84 17.91 6.26 -3.48
C ASP A 84 17.50 5.20 -4.52
N PRO A 85 18.38 4.23 -4.84
CA PRO A 85 18.10 3.21 -5.85
C PRO A 85 16.95 2.27 -5.47
N ARG A 86 16.58 2.17 -4.18
CA ARG A 86 15.45 1.33 -3.74
C ARG A 86 14.12 1.95 -4.14
N ILE A 87 14.02 3.29 -4.04
CA ILE A 87 12.84 4.03 -4.51
C ILE A 87 12.74 3.93 -6.03
N GLN A 88 13.86 4.09 -6.76
CA GLN A 88 13.89 3.92 -8.22
C GLN A 88 13.42 2.52 -8.65
N LEU A 89 13.86 1.47 -7.93
CA LEU A 89 13.39 0.12 -8.19
C LEU A 89 11.88 -0.03 -7.93
N ALA A 90 11.37 0.60 -6.88
CA ALA A 90 9.93 0.63 -6.60
C ALA A 90 9.16 1.31 -7.74
N ASP A 91 9.65 2.43 -8.27
CA ASP A 91 9.02 3.16 -9.38
C ASP A 91 9.04 2.37 -10.68
N ILE A 92 10.16 1.70 -11.01
CA ILE A 92 10.23 0.80 -12.17
C ILE A 92 9.21 -0.33 -12.03
N THR A 93 9.10 -0.90 -10.82
CA THR A 93 8.15 -1.98 -10.52
C THR A 93 6.70 -1.50 -10.64
N ALA A 94 6.41 -0.28 -10.15
CA ALA A 94 5.11 0.35 -10.27
C ALA A 94 4.77 0.66 -11.74
N GLY A 95 5.73 1.17 -12.51
CA GLY A 95 5.57 1.45 -13.94
C GLY A 95 5.31 0.18 -14.76
N PHE A 96 6.05 -0.90 -14.50
CA PHE A 96 5.80 -2.20 -15.12
C PHE A 96 4.40 -2.73 -14.77
N THR A 97 4.02 -2.65 -13.50
CA THR A 97 2.69 -3.10 -13.03
C THR A 97 1.58 -2.29 -13.70
N ARG A 98 1.72 -0.97 -13.82
CA ARG A 98 0.77 -0.10 -14.52
C ARG A 98 0.63 -0.48 -15.99
N GLN A 99 1.73 -0.71 -16.70
CA GLN A 99 1.67 -1.10 -18.12
C GLN A 99 0.90 -2.42 -18.31
N VAL A 100 1.12 -3.40 -17.43
CA VAL A 100 0.39 -4.67 -17.49
C VAL A 100 -1.08 -4.50 -17.12
N ALA A 101 -1.39 -3.61 -16.16
CA ALA A 101 -2.75 -3.22 -15.81
C ALA A 101 -3.54 -2.65 -16.98
N GLU A 102 -2.92 -1.72 -17.72
CA GLU A 102 -3.49 -1.13 -18.93
C GLU A 102 -3.74 -2.18 -20.01
N CYS A 103 -2.79 -3.11 -20.22
CA CYS A 103 -3.00 -4.22 -21.15
C CYS A 103 -4.14 -5.15 -20.69
N ALA A 104 -4.29 -5.42 -19.39
CA ALA A 104 -5.35 -6.30 -18.88
C ALA A 104 -6.73 -5.64 -19.00
N LEU A 105 -6.80 -4.33 -18.77
CA LEU A 105 -8.00 -3.52 -19.01
C LEU A 105 -8.40 -3.55 -20.49
N ALA A 106 -7.42 -3.49 -21.39
CA ALA A 106 -7.63 -3.63 -22.84
C ALA A 106 -7.85 -5.08 -23.32
N GLY A 107 -7.76 -6.09 -22.43
CA GLY A 107 -7.88 -7.51 -22.79
C GLY A 107 -6.71 -8.06 -23.63
N THR A 108 -5.54 -7.40 -23.60
CA THR A 108 -4.35 -7.74 -24.42
C THR A 108 -3.14 -8.18 -23.58
N ALA A 109 -3.29 -8.31 -22.26
CA ALA A 109 -2.19 -8.68 -21.38
C ALA A 109 -1.68 -10.11 -21.64
N ALA A 110 -0.38 -10.24 -21.89
CA ALA A 110 0.27 -11.53 -22.05
C ALA A 110 0.32 -12.31 -20.72
N ASP A 111 -0.02 -13.60 -20.76
CA ASP A 111 -0.07 -14.49 -19.60
C ASP A 111 1.20 -14.48 -18.73
N LYS A 112 2.38 -14.42 -19.36
CA LYS A 112 3.66 -14.37 -18.65
C LYS A 112 3.77 -13.12 -17.78
N ARG A 113 3.35 -11.95 -18.29
CA ARG A 113 3.39 -10.67 -17.57
C ARG A 113 2.36 -10.64 -16.45
N LEU A 114 1.15 -11.17 -16.70
CA LEU A 114 0.13 -11.32 -15.66
C LEU A 114 0.66 -12.15 -14.48
N ARG A 115 1.34 -13.28 -14.74
CA ARG A 115 1.93 -14.10 -13.67
C ARG A 115 2.99 -13.35 -12.86
N GLN A 116 3.81 -12.51 -13.49
CA GLN A 116 4.83 -11.72 -12.79
C GLN A 116 4.18 -10.67 -11.88
N VAL A 117 3.21 -9.92 -12.41
CA VAL A 117 2.56 -8.81 -11.70
C VAL A 117 1.70 -9.29 -10.53
N ARG A 118 1.07 -10.47 -10.62
CA ARG A 118 0.28 -11.06 -9.52
C ARG A 118 1.05 -11.20 -8.20
N ARG A 119 2.38 -11.27 -8.24
CA ARG A 119 3.24 -11.36 -7.04
C ARG A 119 3.63 -10.00 -6.46
N LEU A 120 3.42 -8.94 -7.23
CA LEU A 120 3.79 -7.56 -6.87
C LEU A 120 2.59 -6.78 -6.31
N ILE A 121 1.38 -7.32 -6.48
CA ILE A 121 0.14 -6.68 -6.06
C ILE A 121 -0.30 -7.23 -4.71
N HIS A 122 -0.81 -6.34 -3.86
CA HIS A 122 -1.37 -6.73 -2.58
C HIS A 122 -2.82 -7.23 -2.76
N PHE A 123 -3.23 -8.27 -2.05
CA PHE A 123 -4.57 -8.83 -2.18
C PHE A 123 -5.69 -7.84 -1.81
N ASN A 124 -5.37 -6.86 -0.97
CA ASN A 124 -6.29 -5.79 -0.55
C ASN A 124 -6.16 -4.51 -1.39
N SER A 125 -5.57 -4.57 -2.58
CA SER A 125 -5.51 -3.43 -3.50
C SER A 125 -6.91 -3.03 -3.96
N ILE A 126 -7.17 -1.72 -4.01
CA ILE A 126 -8.42 -1.17 -4.57
C ILE A 126 -8.31 -1.18 -6.09
N TRP A 127 -9.36 -1.66 -6.78
CA TRP A 127 -9.36 -1.80 -8.22
C TRP A 127 -10.73 -1.46 -8.81
N GLY A 128 -10.73 -0.67 -9.91
CA GLY A 128 -11.97 -0.11 -10.48
C GLY A 128 -12.68 -1.01 -11.50
N ASP A 129 -11.98 -1.91 -12.18
CA ASP A 129 -12.56 -2.79 -13.21
C ASP A 129 -12.46 -4.28 -12.84
N GLY A 130 -13.60 -4.95 -12.68
CA GLY A 130 -13.65 -6.34 -12.25
C GLY A 130 -12.99 -7.32 -13.21
N LYS A 131 -13.10 -7.12 -14.53
CA LYS A 131 -12.54 -8.05 -15.53
C LYS A 131 -11.02 -8.04 -15.54
N SER A 132 -10.39 -6.87 -15.46
CA SER A 132 -8.94 -6.76 -15.32
C SER A 132 -8.48 -7.20 -13.93
N TRP A 133 -9.28 -6.97 -12.87
CA TRP A 133 -8.95 -7.47 -11.54
C TRP A 133 -8.87 -8.99 -11.49
N GLU A 134 -9.83 -9.70 -12.06
CA GLU A 134 -9.80 -11.18 -12.13
C GLU A 134 -8.56 -11.72 -12.83
N GLN A 135 -8.02 -10.96 -13.79
CA GLN A 135 -6.78 -11.31 -14.47
C GLN A 135 -5.54 -11.03 -13.60
N ILE A 136 -5.52 -9.93 -12.85
CA ILE A 136 -4.31 -9.38 -12.23
C ILE A 136 -4.18 -9.67 -10.72
N ARG A 137 -5.29 -9.94 -10.03
CA ARG A 137 -5.28 -10.17 -8.58
C ARG A 137 -4.33 -11.31 -8.19
N PRO A 138 -3.70 -11.22 -7.01
CA PRO A 138 -2.90 -12.30 -6.47
C PRO A 138 -3.71 -13.61 -6.46
N ARG A 139 -3.10 -14.70 -6.94
CA ARG A 139 -3.72 -16.04 -6.95
C ARG A 139 -3.39 -16.85 -5.69
N GLU A 140 -2.28 -16.53 -5.07
CA GLU A 140 -1.95 -17.00 -3.74
C GLU A 140 -2.47 -15.92 -2.79
N ILE A 141 -3.29 -16.31 -1.81
CA ILE A 141 -3.56 -15.40 -0.70
C ILE A 141 -2.20 -15.17 -0.04
N PHE A 142 -1.85 -13.91 0.25
CA PHE A 142 -0.68 -13.59 1.07
C PHE A 142 -0.91 -14.11 2.50
N VAL A 143 -0.90 -15.43 2.68
CA VAL A 143 -1.02 -16.13 3.96
C VAL A 143 0.34 -16.73 4.23
N ALA A 144 1.06 -16.08 5.14
CA ALA A 144 2.10 -16.67 5.95
C ALA A 144 1.98 -16.07 7.35
#